data_AF-A0A6C8Y4S0-F1
#
_entry.id   AF-A0A6C8Y4S0-F1
#
_cell.length_a   1.000
_cell.length_b   1.000
_cell.length_c   1.000
_cell.angle_alpha   90.00
_cell.angle_beta   90.00
_cell.angle_gamma   90.00
#
_symmetry.space_group_name_H-M   'P 1'
#
loop_
_entity.id
_entity.type
_entity.pdbx_description
1 polymer ?
#
loop_
_entity_poly.entity_id
_entity_poly.type
_entity_poly.pdbx_seq_one_letter_code
_entity_poly.pdbx_strand_id
1 'polypeptide(L)'
;MNDHSFTRKIEIIKLIVSVIISLSVASIAYVVQHSVVEQQAHRTLLSNISAKIIDKRLSIYDQIKIPLNRIYCFIEEKGDWQSYSPEEIIKTHNMLNEIVYSQRAIWSKKNNRTLY
;
A
#
# COMPACT_ATOMS: atom_id res chain seq x y z
N MET A 1 31.27 62.49 9.03
CA MET A 1 31.97 61.80 7.93
C MET A 1 32.21 60.35 8.32
N ASN A 2 31.23 59.44 8.12
CA ASN A 2 31.40 57.99 8.36
C ASN A 2 30.37 57.11 7.61
N ASP A 3 29.58 57.71 6.71
CA ASP A 3 28.40 57.09 6.09
C ASP A 3 28.78 55.95 5.13
N HIS A 4 29.74 56.17 4.22
CA HIS A 4 30.27 55.13 3.33
C HIS A 4 30.95 53.95 4.04
N SER A 5 31.44 54.13 5.27
CA SER A 5 32.00 53.03 6.07
C SER A 5 30.90 52.15 6.64
N PHE A 6 29.80 52.77 7.08
CA PHE A 6 28.62 52.10 7.61
C PHE A 6 27.88 51.30 6.53
N THR A 7 27.66 51.89 5.35
CA THR A 7 26.98 51.23 4.22
C THR A 7 27.75 50.01 3.71
N ARG A 8 29.09 50.11 3.57
CA ARG A 8 29.93 48.98 3.17
C ARG A 8 29.88 47.81 4.16
N LYS A 9 29.83 48.09 5.47
CA LYS A 9 29.71 47.05 6.49
C LYS A 9 28.38 46.31 6.39
N ILE A 10 27.28 47.03 6.14
CA ILE A 10 25.94 46.43 5.96
C ILE A 10 25.88 45.54 4.72
N GLU A 11 26.46 45.99 3.60
CA GLU A 11 26.50 45.20 2.36
C GLU A 11 27.25 43.88 2.54
N ILE A 12 28.42 43.91 3.21
CA ILE A 12 29.19 42.71 3.53
C ILE A 12 28.40 41.77 4.45
N ILE A 13 27.73 42.32 5.48
CA ILE A 13 26.90 41.52 6.39
C ILE A 13 25.74 40.86 5.64
N LYS A 14 25.06 41.58 4.73
CA LYS A 14 23.97 41.00 3.93
C LYS A 14 24.46 39.83 3.06
N LEU A 15 25.65 39.97 2.47
CA LEU A 15 26.29 38.92 1.68
C LEU A 15 26.58 37.69 2.54
N ILE A 16 27.18 37.89 3.71
CA ILE A 16 27.48 36.80 4.66
C ILE A 16 26.18 36.13 5.13
N VAL A 17 25.17 36.90 5.51
CA VAL A 17 23.86 36.38 5.94
C VAL A 17 23.21 35.57 4.83
N SER A 18 23.27 36.03 3.57
CA SER A 18 22.70 35.28 2.44
C SER A 18 23.36 33.90 2.26
N VAL A 19 24.69 33.85 2.37
CA VAL A 19 25.45 32.59 2.27
C VAL A 19 25.12 31.67 3.46
N ILE A 20 25.05 32.22 4.67
CA ILE A 20 24.71 31.44 5.88
C ILE A 20 23.30 30.87 5.78
N ILE A 21 22.32 31.64 5.31
CA ILE A 21 20.94 31.17 5.15
C ILE A 21 20.91 30.01 4.15
N SER A 22 21.52 30.15 2.97
CA SER A 22 21.58 29.09 1.96
C SER A 22 22.24 27.83 2.50
N LEU A 23 23.35 27.97 3.23
CA LEU A 23 24.06 26.83 3.82
C LEU A 23 23.24 26.15 4.92
N SER A 24 22.52 26.93 5.71
CA SER A 24 21.66 26.43 6.79
C SER A 24 20.48 25.64 6.24
N VAL A 25 19.81 26.17 5.20
CA VAL A 25 18.71 25.47 4.52
C VAL A 25 19.19 24.15 3.92
N ALA A 26 20.35 24.15 3.25
CA ALA A 26 20.93 22.93 2.69
C ALA A 26 21.24 21.88 3.75
N SER A 27 21.81 22.29 4.89
CA SER A 27 22.11 21.39 6.01
C SER A 27 20.85 20.78 6.62
N ILE A 28 19.82 21.60 6.87
CA ILE A 28 18.53 21.13 7.39
C ILE A 28 17.88 20.15 6.39
N ALA A 29 17.86 20.50 5.10
CA ALA A 29 17.31 19.65 4.06
C ALA A 29 18.02 18.29 4.00
N TYR A 30 19.35 18.27 4.13
CA TYR A 30 20.14 17.04 4.15
C TYR A 30 19.77 16.15 5.34
N VAL A 31 19.68 16.71 6.56
CA VAL A 31 19.31 15.95 7.77
C VAL A 31 17.89 15.39 7.66
N VAL A 32 16.94 16.21 7.20
CA VAL A 32 15.55 15.77 7.00
C VAL A 32 15.49 14.67 5.95
N GLN A 33 16.16 14.84 4.81
CA GLN A 33 16.13 13.84 3.73
C GLN A 33 16.76 12.52 4.16
N HIS A 34 17.88 12.55 4.87
CA HIS A 34 18.50 11.34 5.41
C HIS A 34 17.56 10.59 6.38
N SER A 35 16.87 11.34 7.24
CA SER A 35 15.93 10.76 8.21
C SER A 35 14.67 10.19 7.54
N VAL A 36 14.19 10.83 6.47
CA VAL A 36 13.00 10.42 5.73
C VAL A 36 13.29 9.22 4.84
N VAL A 37 14.46 9.13 4.20
CA VAL A 37 14.80 8.05 3.26
C VAL A 37 14.75 6.66 3.93
N GLU A 38 15.27 6.53 5.14
CA GLU A 38 15.24 5.27 5.89
C GLU A 38 13.81 4.83 6.25
N GLN A 39 12.98 5.78 6.68
CA GLN A 39 11.58 5.52 7.03
C GLN A 39 10.72 5.25 5.79
N GLN A 40 10.99 5.97 4.69
CA GLN A 40 10.27 5.82 3.44
C GLN A 40 10.52 4.44 2.83
N ALA A 41 11.77 3.95 2.87
CA ALA A 41 12.10 2.62 2.37
C ALA A 41 11.28 1.53 3.08
N HIS A 42 11.17 1.59 4.42
CA HIS A 42 10.39 0.64 5.19
C HIS A 42 8.89 0.73 4.88
N ARG A 43 8.34 1.96 4.81
CA ARG A 43 6.93 2.18 4.46
C ARG A 43 6.61 1.70 3.05
N THR A 44 7.48 1.96 2.07
CA THR A 44 7.32 1.51 0.70
C THR A 44 7.34 -0.02 0.61
N LEU A 45 8.26 -0.69 1.31
CA LEU A 45 8.29 -2.16 1.37
C LEU A 45 7.00 -2.74 1.93
N LEU A 46 6.51 -2.21 3.06
CA LEU A 46 5.24 -2.66 3.65
C LEU A 46 4.06 -2.41 2.70
N SER A 47 4.01 -1.24 2.04
CA SER A 47 2.97 -0.92 1.07
C SER A 47 2.99 -1.82 -0.17
N ASN A 48 4.18 -2.23 -0.62
CA ASN A 48 4.33 -3.15 -1.74
C ASN A 48 3.91 -4.57 -1.37
N ILE A 49 4.20 -5.00 -0.13
CA ILE A 49 3.77 -6.30 0.39
C ILE A 49 2.24 -6.33 0.54
N SER A 50 1.64 -5.27 1.10
CA SER A 50 0.18 -5.17 1.21
C SER A 50 -0.50 -5.18 -0.15
N ALA A 51 -0.01 -4.39 -1.11
CA ALA A 51 -0.51 -4.37 -2.48
C ALA A 51 -0.46 -5.77 -3.11
N LYS A 52 0.68 -6.48 -3.02
CA LYS A 52 0.80 -7.85 -3.54
C LYS A 52 -0.18 -8.84 -2.90
N ILE A 53 -0.44 -8.71 -1.59
CA ILE A 53 -1.43 -9.55 -0.90
C ILE A 53 -2.84 -9.25 -1.41
N ILE A 54 -3.17 -7.98 -1.63
CA ILE A 54 -4.46 -7.54 -2.19
C ILE A 54 -4.63 -8.08 -3.60
N ASP A 55 -3.63 -7.92 -4.47
CA ASP A 55 -3.64 -8.43 -5.84
C ASP A 55 -3.85 -9.94 -5.87
N LYS A 56 -3.17 -10.67 -4.97
CA LYS A 56 -3.34 -12.12 -4.86
C LYS A 56 -4.75 -12.50 -4.42
N ARG A 57 -5.33 -11.77 -3.46
CA ARG A 57 -6.73 -11.99 -3.02
C ARG A 57 -7.71 -11.74 -4.15
N LEU A 58 -7.52 -10.65 -4.91
CA LEU A 58 -8.35 -10.32 -6.05
C LEU A 58 -8.27 -11.42 -7.12
N SER A 59 -7.05 -11.87 -7.45
CA SER A 59 -6.82 -12.96 -8.40
C SER A 59 -7.52 -14.28 -8.00
N ILE A 60 -7.54 -14.60 -6.70
CA ILE A 60 -8.25 -15.78 -6.20
C ILE A 60 -9.75 -15.56 -6.28
N TYR A 61 -10.23 -14.39 -5.87
CA TYR A 61 -11.64 -14.03 -5.95
C TYR A 61 -12.16 -14.14 -7.39
N ASP A 62 -11.39 -13.66 -8.37
CA ASP A 62 -11.74 -13.77 -9.78
C ASP A 62 -11.90 -15.21 -10.28
N GLN A 63 -11.13 -16.16 -9.72
CA GLN A 63 -11.25 -17.58 -10.03
C GLN A 63 -12.49 -18.19 -9.37
N ILE A 64 -12.81 -17.79 -8.15
CA ILE A 64 -13.88 -18.42 -7.36
C ILE A 64 -15.25 -17.74 -7.49
N LYS A 65 -15.34 -16.49 -7.98
CA LYS A 65 -16.58 -15.70 -7.94
C LYS A 65 -17.77 -16.36 -8.65
N ILE A 66 -17.53 -16.96 -9.82
CA ILE A 66 -18.57 -17.65 -10.60
C ILE A 66 -19.02 -18.94 -9.90
N PRO A 67 -18.14 -19.89 -9.56
CA PRO A 67 -18.54 -21.10 -8.86
C PRO A 67 -19.13 -20.83 -7.46
N LEU A 68 -18.65 -19.80 -6.76
CA LEU A 68 -19.23 -19.36 -5.49
C LEU A 68 -20.65 -18.83 -5.68
N ASN A 69 -20.87 -17.99 -6.70
CA ASN A 69 -22.20 -17.49 -7.03
C ASN A 69 -23.15 -18.63 -7.42
N ARG A 70 -22.66 -19.67 -8.11
CA ARG A 70 -23.47 -20.85 -8.45
C ARG A 70 -24.01 -21.55 -7.19
N ILE A 71 -23.16 -21.77 -6.19
CA ILE A 71 -23.58 -22.36 -4.91
C ILE A 71 -24.61 -21.44 -4.22
N TYR A 72 -24.35 -20.13 -4.20
CA TYR A 72 -25.27 -19.15 -3.63
C TYR A 72 -26.65 -19.19 -4.31
N CYS A 73 -26.69 -19.15 -5.64
CA CYS A 73 -27.91 -19.24 -6.44
C CYS A 73 -28.68 -20.53 -6.17
N PHE A 74 -27.99 -21.67 -6.02
CA PHE A 74 -28.62 -22.94 -5.70
C PHE A 74 -29.25 -22.97 -4.29
N ILE A 75 -28.53 -22.48 -3.27
CA ILE A 75 -29.03 -22.45 -1.88
C ILE A 75 -30.23 -21.49 -1.73
N GLU A 76 -30.15 -20.33 -2.38
CA GLU A 76 -31.16 -19.27 -2.26
C GLU A 76 -32.28 -19.40 -3.29
N GLU A 77 -32.25 -20.44 -4.14
CA GLU A 77 -33.19 -20.65 -5.25
C GLU A 77 -33.35 -19.40 -6.14
N LYS A 78 -32.22 -18.75 -6.46
CA LYS A 78 -32.16 -17.52 -7.27
C LYS A 78 -31.53 -17.77 -8.63
N GLY A 79 -31.96 -17.00 -9.63
CA GLY A 79 -31.40 -17.07 -10.98
C GLY A 79 -31.68 -18.39 -11.66
N ASP A 80 -30.66 -19.02 -12.22
CA ASP A 80 -30.70 -20.27 -12.98
C ASP A 80 -30.55 -21.53 -12.10
N TRP A 81 -30.92 -21.45 -10.82
CA TRP A 81 -30.68 -22.51 -9.84
C TRP A 81 -31.20 -23.90 -10.25
N GLN A 82 -32.32 -23.96 -10.96
CA GLN A 82 -32.96 -25.19 -11.44
C GLN A 82 -32.12 -25.93 -12.49
N SER A 83 -31.16 -25.25 -13.11
CA SER A 83 -30.25 -25.83 -14.10
C SER A 83 -29.12 -26.64 -13.47
N TYR A 84 -28.95 -26.57 -12.15
CA TYR A 84 -27.87 -27.23 -11.42
C TYR A 84 -28.35 -28.47 -10.68
N SER A 85 -27.59 -29.57 -10.79
CA SER A 85 -27.82 -30.77 -9.97
C SER A 85 -27.17 -30.65 -8.58
N PRO A 86 -27.73 -31.29 -7.55
CA PRO A 86 -27.08 -31.38 -6.24
C PRO A 86 -25.66 -31.95 -6.32
N GLU A 87 -25.39 -32.94 -7.18
CA GLU A 87 -24.03 -33.49 -7.32
C GLU A 87 -23.05 -32.48 -7.92
N GLU A 88 -23.49 -31.66 -8.87
CA GLU A 88 -22.69 -30.59 -9.47
C GLU A 88 -22.31 -29.53 -8.44
N ILE A 89 -23.25 -29.19 -7.55
CA ILE A 89 -23.02 -28.23 -6.46
C ILE A 89 -22.02 -28.77 -5.45
N ILE A 90 -22.12 -30.05 -5.07
CA ILE A 90 -21.14 -30.70 -4.17
C ILE A 90 -19.75 -30.71 -4.80
N LYS A 91 -19.63 -31.04 -6.09
CA LYS A 91 -18.34 -30.97 -6.82
C LYS A 91 -17.79 -29.55 -6.83
N THR A 92 -18.64 -28.56 -7.11
CA THR A 92 -18.27 -27.14 -7.11
C THR A 92 -17.78 -26.70 -5.73
N HIS A 93 -18.47 -27.12 -4.66
CA HIS A 93 -18.06 -26.86 -3.29
C HIS A 93 -16.68 -27.45 -2.96
N ASN A 94 -16.45 -28.71 -3.32
CA ASN A 94 -15.16 -29.37 -3.06
C ASN A 94 -14.00 -28.70 -3.80
N MET A 95 -14.21 -28.34 -5.07
CA MET A 95 -13.26 -27.58 -5.87
C MET A 95 -12.94 -26.22 -5.23
N LEU A 96 -13.96 -25.48 -4.80
CA LEU A 96 -13.77 -24.21 -4.10
C LEU A 96 -12.98 -24.38 -2.80
N ASN A 97 -13.31 -25.41 -2.02
CA ASN A 97 -12.64 -25.70 -0.77
C ASN A 97 -11.15 -25.99 -1.00
N GLU A 98 -10.78 -26.75 -2.03
CA GLU A 98 -9.39 -27.00 -2.39
C GLU A 98 -8.62 -25.70 -2.72
N ILE A 99 -9.21 -24.83 -3.54
CA ILE A 99 -8.61 -23.56 -3.96
C ILE A 99 -8.45 -22.59 -2.78
N VAL A 100 -9.48 -22.47 -1.93
CA VAL A 100 -9.46 -21.54 -0.79
C VAL A 100 -8.56 -22.07 0.32
N TYR A 101 -8.63 -23.36 0.62
CA TYR A 101 -7.87 -23.97 1.71
C TYR A 101 -6.37 -24.03 1.41
N SER A 102 -5.98 -24.36 0.17
CA SER A 102 -4.57 -24.28 -0.26
C SER A 102 -3.98 -22.88 -0.11
N GLN A 103 -4.84 -21.86 -0.20
CA GLN A 103 -4.45 -20.45 -0.11
C GLN A 103 -4.75 -19.83 1.26
N ARG A 104 -5.12 -20.62 2.28
CA ARG A 104 -5.49 -20.13 3.63
C ARG A 104 -4.47 -19.16 4.24
N ALA A 105 -3.19 -19.31 3.91
CA ALA A 105 -2.12 -18.46 4.43
C ALA A 105 -2.36 -16.97 4.11
N ILE A 106 -2.85 -16.67 2.90
CA ILE A 106 -3.12 -15.29 2.46
C ILE A 106 -4.33 -14.67 3.16
N TRP A 107 -5.23 -15.50 3.70
CA TRP A 107 -6.43 -15.10 4.44
C TRP A 107 -6.21 -15.04 5.97
N SER A 108 -5.02 -15.40 6.44
CA SER A 108 -4.71 -15.46 7.87
C SER A 108 -4.80 -14.09 8.57
N LYS A 109 -5.24 -14.09 9.84
CA LYS A 109 -5.35 -12.88 10.67
C LYS A 109 -4.00 -12.13 10.81
N LYS A 110 -2.88 -12.83 10.70
CA LYS A 110 -1.54 -12.25 10.69
C LYS A 110 -1.36 -11.29 9.50
N ASN A 111 -1.79 -11.69 8.32
CA ASN A 111 -1.67 -10.89 7.09
C ASN A 111 -2.74 -9.78 7.00
N ASN A 112 -3.87 -9.92 7.71
CA ASN A 112 -4.88 -8.86 7.80
C ASN A 112 -4.44 -7.66 8.67
N ARG A 113 -3.54 -7.87 9.64
CA ARG A 113 -3.04 -6.77 10.50
C ARG A 113 -1.95 -5.94 9.83
N THR A 114 -1.35 -6.41 8.74
CA THR A 114 -0.34 -5.66 7.97
C THR A 114 -1.00 -4.64 7.02
N LEU A 115 -2.33 -4.61 6.96
CA LEU A 115 -3.12 -3.75 6.07
C LEU A 115 -3.69 -2.50 6.77
N TYR A 116 -3.57 -2.40 8.10
CA TYR A 116 -4.03 -1.28 8.94
C TYR A 116 -2.88 -0.80 9.81
#